data_AF-A0A8T9B873-F1
#
_entry.id   AF-A0A8T9B873-F1
#
_cell.length_a   1.000
_cell.length_b   1.000
_cell.length_c   1.000
_cell.angle_alpha   90.00
_cell.angle_beta   90.00
_cell.angle_gamma   90.00
#
_symmetry.space_group_name_H-M   'P 1'
#
loop_
_entity.id
_entity.type
_entity.pdbx_description
1 polymer ?
#
loop_
_entity_poly.entity_id
_entity_poly.type
_entity_poly.pdbx_seq_one_letter_code
_entity_poly.pdbx_strand_id
1 'polypeptide(L)'
;MAFSMHSHSGQFCPGHAKDSLEDVVLTAIAKGMKTFALTEHMPRNSEEDLYPEEIAAGDTIDPTHSNHNAYITEALRLRTKYASQLHILISFEGEWIRPSYGPLITTLSAHPAIDFSSA
;
A
#
# COMPACT_ATOMS: atom_id res chain seq x y z
N MET A 1 -7.56 -20.28 10.89
CA MET A 1 -7.77 -19.44 9.69
C MET A 1 -6.59 -18.48 9.64
N ALA A 2 -5.82 -18.48 8.54
CA ALA A 2 -4.70 -17.57 8.39
C ALA A 2 -5.19 -16.26 7.77
N PHE A 3 -4.77 -15.14 8.35
CA PHE A 3 -4.99 -13.80 7.83
C PHE A 3 -3.69 -13.01 7.98
N SER A 4 -3.44 -12.08 7.07
CA SER A 4 -2.47 -11.01 7.26
C SER A 4 -3.17 -9.68 7.13
N MET A 5 -2.85 -8.75 8.02
CA MET A 5 -3.35 -7.37 8.00
C MET A 5 -2.29 -6.38 7.49
N HIS A 6 -1.19 -6.90 6.94
CA HIS A 6 -0.07 -6.10 6.49
C HIS A 6 0.65 -6.81 5.33
N SER A 7 0.86 -6.11 4.22
CA SER A 7 1.63 -6.60 3.07
C SER A 7 2.06 -5.47 2.15
N HIS A 8 3.13 -5.73 1.41
CA HIS A 8 3.76 -4.83 0.43
C HIS A 8 4.10 -5.59 -0.85
N SER A 9 4.15 -4.90 -1.98
CA SER A 9 4.57 -5.44 -3.27
C SER A 9 5.72 -4.63 -3.87
N GLY A 10 6.58 -5.28 -4.65
CA GLY A 10 7.66 -4.59 -5.37
C GLY A 10 7.14 -3.63 -6.45
N GLN A 11 5.89 -3.82 -6.89
CA GLN A 11 5.22 -2.93 -7.84
C GLN A 11 5.00 -1.52 -7.28
N PHE A 12 4.72 -1.39 -5.98
CA PHE A 12 4.43 -0.09 -5.34
C PHE A 12 5.43 0.29 -4.24
N CYS A 13 6.28 -0.64 -3.78
CA CYS A 13 7.41 -0.41 -2.88
C CYS A 13 8.72 -0.92 -3.51
N PRO A 14 9.19 -0.29 -4.60
CA PRO A 14 10.42 -0.68 -5.25
C PRO A 14 11.62 -0.46 -4.31
N GLY A 15 12.61 -1.36 -4.37
CA GLY A 15 13.83 -1.28 -3.55
C GLY A 15 13.79 -2.17 -2.30
N HIS A 16 12.62 -2.33 -1.66
CA HIS A 16 12.47 -3.09 -0.42
C HIS A 16 11.32 -4.10 -0.38
N ALA A 17 10.50 -4.18 -1.44
CA ALA A 17 9.57 -5.28 -1.67
C ALA A 17 9.82 -5.98 -3.03
N LYS A 18 9.08 -7.07 -3.28
CA LYS A 18 9.21 -7.88 -4.51
C LYS A 18 7.86 -8.25 -5.10
N ASP A 19 7.89 -8.66 -6.36
CA ASP A 19 6.74 -9.15 -7.15
C ASP A 19 5.65 -8.10 -7.38
N SER A 20 4.69 -8.43 -8.26
CA SER A 20 3.54 -7.57 -8.50
C SER A 20 2.53 -7.64 -7.36
N LEU A 21 1.65 -6.65 -7.23
CA LEU A 21 0.56 -6.68 -6.25
C LEU A 21 -0.36 -7.90 -6.49
N GLU A 22 -0.56 -8.29 -7.75
CA GLU A 22 -1.34 -9.49 -8.10
C GLU A 22 -0.64 -10.78 -7.66
N ASP A 23 0.69 -10.89 -7.76
CA ASP A 23 1.44 -12.06 -7.30
C ASP A 23 1.33 -12.24 -5.78
N VAL A 24 1.35 -11.14 -5.02
CA VAL A 24 1.13 -11.14 -3.57
C VAL A 24 -0.27 -11.66 -3.24
N VAL A 25 -1.30 -11.18 -3.96
CA VAL A 25 -2.69 -11.64 -3.80
C VAL A 25 -2.84 -13.14 -4.13
N LEU A 26 -2.28 -13.59 -5.26
CA LEU A 26 -2.32 -14.99 -5.67
C LEU A 26 -1.59 -15.88 -4.66
N THR A 27 -0.50 -15.40 -4.06
CA THR A 27 0.21 -16.11 -2.99
C THR A 27 -0.66 -16.26 -1.75
N ALA A 28 -1.40 -15.22 -1.35
CA ALA A 28 -2.34 -15.29 -0.23
C ALA A 28 -3.45 -16.32 -0.49
N ILE A 29 -4.01 -16.34 -1.71
CA ILE A 29 -5.00 -17.34 -2.15
C ILE A 29 -4.41 -18.76 -2.07
N ALA A 30 -3.21 -18.97 -2.62
CA ALA A 30 -2.55 -20.27 -2.63
C ALA A 30 -2.24 -20.79 -1.21
N LYS A 31 -1.99 -19.89 -0.25
CA LYS A 31 -1.81 -20.21 1.17
C LYS A 31 -3.13 -20.46 1.91
N GLY A 32 -4.28 -20.40 1.23
CA GLY A 32 -5.59 -20.66 1.80
C GLY A 32 -6.10 -19.55 2.72
N MET A 33 -5.56 -18.33 2.61
CA MET A 33 -6.06 -17.18 3.36
C MET A 33 -7.49 -16.84 2.94
N LYS A 34 -8.28 -16.33 3.88
CA LYS A 34 -9.66 -15.87 3.64
C LYS A 34 -9.80 -14.36 3.67
N THR A 35 -8.94 -13.70 4.43
CA THR A 35 -8.82 -12.24 4.49
C THR A 35 -7.35 -11.87 4.37
N PHE A 36 -7.06 -10.83 3.60
CA PHE A 36 -5.71 -10.31 3.40
C PHE A 36 -5.77 -8.80 3.19
N ALA A 37 -4.91 -8.04 3.86
CA ALA A 37 -4.83 -6.59 3.69
C ALA A 37 -3.62 -6.19 2.85
N LEU A 38 -3.87 -5.27 1.91
CA LEU A 38 -2.86 -4.56 1.14
C LEU A 38 -2.56 -3.24 1.86
N THR A 39 -1.29 -2.97 2.14
CA THR A 39 -0.88 -1.85 3.00
C THR A 39 0.40 -1.19 2.51
N GLU A 40 0.50 -0.91 1.20
CA GLU A 40 1.67 -0.22 0.63
C GLU A 40 1.96 1.09 1.37
N HIS A 41 3.21 1.57 1.33
CA HIS A 41 3.59 2.82 1.99
C HIS A 41 2.76 4.01 1.47
N MET A 42 2.37 4.90 2.39
CA MET A 42 1.78 6.19 2.03
C MET A 42 2.80 7.14 1.37
N PRO A 43 2.36 8.14 0.59
CA PRO A 43 3.25 9.18 0.09
C PRO A 43 3.88 10.00 1.22
N ARG A 44 5.06 10.57 0.95
CA ARG A 44 5.79 11.46 1.87
C ARG A 44 5.46 12.92 1.59
N ASN A 45 5.73 13.81 2.55
CA ASN A 45 5.54 15.26 2.38
C ASN A 45 6.86 16.05 2.33
N SER A 46 8.01 15.38 2.45
CA SER A 46 9.34 15.98 2.39
C SER A 46 10.36 15.01 1.78
N GLU A 47 11.33 15.56 1.03
CA GLU A 47 12.42 14.77 0.42
C GLU A 47 13.38 14.23 1.46
N GLU A 48 13.50 14.90 2.61
CA GLU A 48 14.36 14.46 3.71
C GLU A 48 13.88 13.14 4.36
N ASP A 49 12.63 12.77 4.11
CA ASP A 49 11.98 11.59 4.67
C ASP A 49 12.00 10.40 3.69
N LEU A 50 12.54 10.58 2.48
CA LEU A 50 12.71 9.50 1.49
C LEU A 50 13.65 8.42 2.03
N TYR A 51 13.36 7.17 1.71
CA TYR A 51 14.26 6.07 2.03
C TYR A 51 15.57 6.17 1.24
N PRO A 52 16.69 5.64 1.76
CA PRO A 52 17.98 5.68 1.08
C PRO A 52 17.94 5.12 -0.36
N GLU A 53 17.16 4.07 -0.59
CA GLU A 53 16.95 3.45 -1.89
C GLU A 53 16.17 4.34 -2.87
N GLU A 54 15.18 5.10 -2.39
CA GLU A 54 14.41 6.06 -3.19
C GLU A 54 15.31 7.23 -3.62
N ILE A 55 16.14 7.73 -2.69
CA ILE A 55 17.15 8.75 -2.98
C ILE A 55 18.16 8.23 -4.02
N ALA A 56 18.63 6.99 -3.87
CA ALA A 56 19.56 6.37 -4.81
C ALA A 56 18.94 6.13 -6.19
N ALA A 57 17.62 5.92 -6.28
CA ALA A 57 16.86 5.81 -7.51
C ALA A 57 16.60 7.17 -8.19
N GLY A 58 16.83 8.27 -7.48
CA GLY A 58 16.56 9.63 -7.96
C GLY A 58 15.08 10.01 -7.88
N ASP A 59 14.33 9.36 -6.98
CA ASP A 59 12.93 9.67 -6.76
C ASP A 59 12.75 11.03 -6.08
N THR A 60 11.61 11.66 -6.34
CA THR A 60 11.16 12.88 -5.66
C THR A 60 9.82 12.62 -4.97
N ILE A 61 9.28 13.61 -4.24
CA ILE A 61 7.99 13.45 -3.55
C ILE A 61 6.84 13.25 -4.55
N ASP A 62 6.82 13.98 -5.67
CA ASP A 62 5.68 14.00 -6.60
C ASP A 62 5.30 12.60 -7.14
N PRO A 63 6.26 11.75 -7.57
CA PRO A 63 5.98 10.36 -7.93
C PRO A 63 5.28 9.54 -6.84
N THR A 64 5.53 9.80 -5.56
CA THR A 64 4.96 9.00 -4.46
C THR A 64 3.44 9.12 -4.39
N HIS A 65 2.88 10.30 -4.67
CA HIS A 65 1.44 10.51 -4.72
C HIS A 65 0.78 9.81 -5.91
N SER A 66 1.43 9.87 -7.08
CA SER A 66 0.94 9.18 -8.27
C SER A 66 1.01 7.67 -8.11
N ASN A 67 2.08 7.16 -7.49
CA ASN A 67 2.26 5.76 -7.14
C ASN A 67 1.18 5.28 -6.17
N HIS A 68 0.85 6.06 -5.14
CA HIS A 68 -0.24 5.75 -4.22
C HIS A 68 -1.60 5.66 -4.92
N ASN A 69 -1.92 6.58 -5.84
CA ASN A 69 -3.16 6.53 -6.60
C ASN A 69 -3.22 5.32 -7.55
N ALA A 70 -2.08 4.96 -8.16
CA ALA A 70 -1.95 3.77 -8.99
C ALA A 70 -2.16 2.49 -8.15
N TYR A 71 -1.60 2.45 -6.94
CA TYR A 71 -1.82 1.38 -5.96
C TYR A 71 -3.30 1.21 -5.65
N ILE A 72 -4.00 2.27 -5.25
CA ILE A 72 -5.42 2.19 -4.90
C ILE A 72 -6.27 1.69 -6.09
N THR A 73 -5.96 2.17 -7.29
CA THR A 73 -6.65 1.73 -8.52
C THR A 73 -6.46 0.23 -8.76
N GLU A 74 -5.23 -0.26 -8.61
CA GLU A 74 -4.90 -1.66 -8.82
C GLU A 74 -5.48 -2.56 -7.72
N ALA A 75 -5.39 -2.15 -6.46
CA ALA A 75 -5.98 -2.84 -5.32
C ALA A 75 -7.49 -3.01 -5.49
N LEU A 76 -8.21 -1.98 -5.97
CA LEU A 76 -9.63 -2.06 -6.29
C LEU A 76 -9.92 -3.07 -7.40
N ARG A 77 -9.14 -3.06 -8.49
CA ARG A 77 -9.27 -4.02 -9.58
C ARG A 77 -9.09 -5.46 -9.09
N LEU A 78 -8.07 -5.70 -8.27
CA LEU A 78 -7.78 -7.01 -7.69
C LEU A 78 -8.85 -7.47 -6.71
N ARG A 79 -9.35 -6.56 -5.84
CA ARG A 79 -10.48 -6.83 -4.94
C ARG A 79 -11.71 -7.31 -5.71
N THR A 80 -12.05 -6.68 -6.82
CA THR A 80 -13.14 -7.14 -7.69
C THR A 80 -12.81 -8.48 -8.36
N LYS A 81 -11.61 -8.62 -8.94
CA LYS A 81 -11.18 -9.82 -9.68
C LYS A 81 -11.20 -11.09 -8.82
N TYR A 82 -10.81 -10.98 -7.55
CA TYR A 82 -10.63 -12.12 -6.65
C TYR A 82 -11.68 -12.22 -5.53
N ALA A 83 -12.78 -11.46 -5.60
CA ALA A 83 -13.82 -11.41 -4.56
C ALA A 83 -14.41 -12.77 -4.18
N SER A 84 -14.45 -13.74 -5.10
CA SER A 84 -14.94 -15.11 -4.82
C SER A 84 -13.93 -16.00 -4.09
N GLN A 85 -12.67 -15.58 -4.00
CA GLN A 85 -11.56 -16.38 -3.49
C GLN A 85 -10.95 -15.80 -2.20
N LEU A 86 -10.84 -14.46 -2.13
CA LEU A 86 -10.17 -13.75 -1.05
C LEU A 86 -10.90 -12.45 -0.72
N HIS A 87 -11.16 -12.22 0.57
CA HIS A 87 -11.62 -10.92 1.05
C HIS A 87 -10.41 -9.98 1.19
N ILE A 88 -10.26 -9.08 0.23
CA ILE A 88 -9.16 -8.11 0.20
C ILE A 88 -9.57 -6.83 0.91
N LEU A 89 -8.80 -6.45 1.92
CA LEU A 89 -8.87 -5.15 2.57
C LEU A 89 -7.81 -4.23 1.98
N ILE A 90 -8.16 -2.98 1.75
CA ILE A 90 -7.27 -1.97 1.16
C ILE A 90 -6.99 -0.91 2.23
N SER A 91 -5.72 -0.68 2.53
CA SER A 91 -5.25 0.37 3.42
C SER A 91 -3.87 0.87 2.96
N PHE A 92 -3.15 1.60 3.78
CA PHE A 92 -1.77 1.99 3.57
C PHE A 92 -1.01 1.93 4.89
N GLU A 93 0.30 1.71 4.83
CA GLU A 93 1.16 1.88 6.00
C GLU A 93 1.43 3.37 6.22
N GLY A 94 1.03 3.88 7.39
CA GLY A 94 1.16 5.28 7.75
C GLY A 94 2.58 5.64 8.20
N GLU A 95 3.14 6.71 7.64
CA GLU A 95 4.43 7.27 8.02
C GLU A 95 4.23 8.43 9.01
N TRP A 96 4.16 8.15 10.32
CA TRP A 96 4.08 9.20 11.34
C TRP A 96 5.48 9.69 11.76
N ILE A 97 6.12 10.49 10.90
CA ILE A 97 7.47 11.00 11.18
C ILE A 97 7.44 12.22 12.10
N ARG A 98 6.47 13.12 11.85
CA ARG A 98 6.28 14.37 12.61
C ARG A 98 4.82 14.86 12.49
N PRO A 99 4.35 15.76 13.37
CA PRO A 99 2.94 16.19 13.39
C PRO A 99 2.40 16.74 12.05
N SER A 100 3.27 17.25 11.16
CA SER A 100 2.87 17.71 9.83
C SER A 100 2.36 16.60 8.90
N TYR A 101 2.59 15.33 9.21
CA TYR A 101 2.02 14.18 8.49
C TYR A 101 0.54 13.95 8.81
N GLY A 102 0.04 14.42 9.97
CA GLY A 102 -1.33 14.20 10.41
C GLY A 102 -2.40 14.61 9.38
N PRO A 103 -2.33 15.81 8.79
CA PRO A 103 -3.23 16.21 7.72
C PRO A 103 -3.20 15.28 6.51
N LEU A 104 -2.01 14.86 6.06
CA LEU A 104 -1.87 13.95 4.91
C LEU A 104 -2.48 12.58 5.22
N ILE A 105 -2.17 11.99 6.38
CA ILE A 105 -2.76 10.72 6.84
C ILE A 105 -4.28 10.83 6.90
N THR A 106 -4.81 11.93 7.43
CA THR A 106 -6.25 12.18 7.49
C THR A 106 -6.87 12.24 6.09
N THR A 107 -6.23 12.94 5.16
CA THR A 107 -6.69 13.04 3.76
C THR A 107 -6.69 11.68 3.07
N LEU A 108 -5.62 10.89 3.20
CA LEU A 108 -5.53 9.57 2.59
C LEU A 108 -6.54 8.60 3.21
N SER A 109 -6.71 8.62 4.53
CA SER A 109 -7.67 7.76 5.25
C SER A 109 -9.13 8.05 4.88
N ALA A 110 -9.44 9.26 4.41
CA ALA A 110 -10.77 9.64 3.98
C ALA A 110 -11.14 9.10 2.58
N HIS A 111 -10.20 8.48 1.85
CA HIS A 111 -10.46 7.92 0.54
C HIS A 111 -11.43 6.72 0.64
N PRO A 112 -12.51 6.66 -0.15
CA PRO A 112 -13.58 5.66 0.02
C PRO A 112 -13.16 4.20 -0.24
N ALA A 113 -11.98 4.00 -0.83
CA ALA A 113 -11.39 2.67 -1.00
C ALA A 113 -10.66 2.15 0.25
N ILE A 114 -10.35 3.02 1.21
CA ILE A 114 -9.59 2.66 2.41
C ILE A 114 -10.54 2.03 3.44
N ASP A 115 -10.31 0.76 3.77
CA ASP A 115 -11.18 -0.03 4.63
C ASP A 115 -10.85 0.16 6.12
N PHE A 116 -9.61 0.54 6.44
CA PHE A 116 -9.17 0.89 7.79
C PHE A 116 -7.92 1.79 7.73
N SER A 117 -7.66 2.56 8.78
CA SER A 117 -6.40 3.28 8.95
C SER A 117 -5.64 2.71 10.15
N SER A 118 -4.46 2.13 9.94
CA SER A 118 -3.47 1.94 11.01
C SER A 118 -2.54 3.16 10.98
N ALA A 119 -2.86 4.16 11.80
CA ALA A 119 -1.94 5.23 12.14
C ALA A 119 -1.13 4.84 13.39
#